data_AF-A0A963RTB2-F1
#
_entry.id   AF-A0A963RTB2-F1
#
_cell.length_a   1.000
_cell.length_b   1.000
_cell.length_c   1.000
_cell.angle_alpha   90.00
_cell.angle_beta   90.00
_cell.angle_gamma   90.00
#
_symmetry.space_group_name_H-M   'P 1'
#
loop_
_entity.id
_entity.type
_entity.pdbx_description
1 polymer ?
#
loop_
_entity_poly.entity_id
_entity_poly.type
_entity_poly.pdbx_seq_one_letter_code
_entity_poly.pdbx_strand_id
1 'polypeptide(L)'
;MQRFDAVFFMLARLVTVFSLAFLVPLVWTWADDDLKEIEIWLGSFLATLCCGLLLWALTRRARRELDVRDGFLLVNLVWLVLPAFAALPLYFAVPGIGWSKAYFEAMSGLTATGATAIAGLDLLDPAANIWRCLLQLIGGLGIMLLAVAVLPFLGLGGMQLFKAEMPGPMKDTRLTPRIAETARGLWSVYFVLSAACLLAYRWGGMSWQDAFMHMCTTLGLGGFSSHDRSFGYWNSPVLEWTAVVFMSLAGINFARYFMVWRQ
;
A
#
# COMPACT_ATOMS: atom_id res chain seq x y z
N MET A 1 -14.48 -19.86 -21.05
CA MET A 1 -14.32 -18.75 -20.08
C MET A 1 -14.06 -19.22 -18.65
N GLN A 2 -14.51 -20.40 -18.21
CA GLN A 2 -14.40 -20.93 -16.83
C GLN A 2 -12.98 -21.07 -16.20
N ARG A 3 -11.89 -20.87 -16.96
CA ARG A 3 -10.53 -21.16 -16.49
C ARG A 3 -9.98 -20.08 -15.55
N PHE A 4 -10.36 -18.82 -15.74
CA PHE A 4 -9.82 -17.66 -15.01
C PHE A 4 -10.75 -17.15 -13.91
N ASP A 5 -11.95 -17.70 -13.78
CA ASP A 5 -12.97 -17.20 -12.86
C ASP A 5 -12.50 -17.16 -11.40
N ALA A 6 -11.65 -18.10 -10.98
CA ALA A 6 -11.04 -18.11 -9.65
C ALA A 6 -10.07 -16.94 -9.41
N VAL A 7 -9.32 -16.55 -10.45
CA VAL A 7 -8.43 -15.37 -10.40
C VAL A 7 -9.26 -14.11 -10.29
N PHE A 8 -10.29 -13.95 -11.13
CA PHE A 8 -11.19 -12.80 -11.07
C PHE A 8 -11.96 -12.73 -9.76
N PHE A 9 -12.34 -13.88 -9.18
CA PHE A 9 -12.95 -13.94 -7.85
C PHE A 9 -12.02 -13.39 -6.76
N MET A 10 -10.73 -13.71 -6.81
CA MET A 10 -9.74 -13.18 -5.88
C MET A 10 -9.48 -11.69 -6.11
N LEU A 11 -9.32 -11.29 -7.38
CA LEU A 11 -9.17 -9.88 -7.77
C LEU A 11 -10.37 -9.05 -7.29
N ALA A 12 -11.59 -9.55 -7.44
CA ALA A 12 -12.80 -8.88 -6.98
C ALA A 12 -12.79 -8.60 -5.47
N ARG A 13 -12.31 -9.56 -4.67
CA ARG A 13 -12.13 -9.37 -3.23
C ARG A 13 -11.09 -8.30 -2.93
N LEU A 14 -9.96 -8.31 -3.64
CA LEU A 14 -8.91 -7.32 -3.47
C LEU A 14 -9.41 -5.91 -3.83
N VAL A 15 -10.11 -5.75 -4.95
CA VAL A 15 -10.72 -4.47 -5.36
C VAL A 15 -11.75 -3.99 -4.33
N THR A 16 -12.59 -4.91 -3.83
CA THR A 16 -13.60 -4.59 -2.79
C THR A 16 -12.94 -4.10 -1.52
N VAL A 17 -11.90 -4.79 -1.02
CA VAL A 17 -11.18 -4.39 0.19
C VAL A 17 -10.39 -3.10 -0.05
N PHE A 18 -9.76 -2.95 -1.23
CA PHE A 18 -9.02 -1.75 -1.61
C PHE A 18 -9.90 -0.51 -1.62
N SER A 19 -11.20 -0.63 -1.95
CA SER A 19 -12.12 0.50 -1.88
C SER A 19 -12.15 1.15 -0.49
N LEU A 20 -12.00 0.36 0.59
CA LEU A 20 -12.00 0.90 1.96
C LEU A 20 -10.84 1.87 2.21
N ALA A 21 -9.77 1.82 1.41
CA ALA A 21 -8.66 2.76 1.53
C ALA A 21 -9.06 4.21 1.21
N PHE A 22 -10.06 4.43 0.34
CA PHE A 22 -10.58 5.77 0.04
C PHE A 22 -11.25 6.43 1.25
N LEU A 23 -11.62 5.66 2.27
CA LEU A 23 -12.19 6.20 3.51
C LEU A 23 -11.17 7.00 4.32
N VAL A 24 -9.87 6.72 4.17
CA VAL A 24 -8.81 7.45 4.91
C VAL A 24 -8.76 8.93 4.50
N PRO A 25 -8.56 9.29 3.21
CA PRO A 25 -8.64 10.69 2.79
C PRO A 25 -10.03 11.29 3.02
N LEU A 26 -11.11 10.51 2.91
CA LEU A 26 -12.48 10.99 3.21
C LEU A 26 -12.66 11.45 4.67
N VAL A 27 -12.03 10.76 5.63
CA VAL A 27 -12.06 11.19 7.05
C VAL A 27 -11.38 12.54 7.23
N TRP A 28 -10.34 12.81 6.42
CA TRP A 28 -9.60 14.06 6.49
C TRP A 28 -10.32 15.21 5.79
N THR A 29 -10.94 14.97 4.63
CA THR A 29 -11.77 15.99 3.97
C THR A 29 -13.01 16.35 4.78
N TRP A 30 -13.59 15.38 5.49
CA TRP A 30 -14.75 15.64 6.35
C TRP A 30 -14.41 16.55 7.54
N ALA A 31 -13.14 16.63 7.95
CA ALA A 31 -12.70 17.59 8.96
C ALA A 31 -12.59 19.02 8.41
N ASP A 32 -12.45 19.19 7.09
CA ASP A 32 -12.25 20.47 6.41
C ASP A 32 -13.55 21.01 5.75
N ASP A 33 -14.67 20.29 5.86
CA ASP A 33 -16.00 20.64 5.33
C ASP A 33 -16.06 20.95 3.80
N ASP A 34 -15.10 20.45 3.01
CA ASP A 34 -15.12 20.60 1.55
C ASP A 34 -16.04 19.54 0.89
N LEU A 35 -17.27 19.97 0.58
CA LEU A 35 -18.29 19.14 -0.07
C LEU A 35 -17.82 18.53 -1.40
N LYS A 36 -17.03 19.26 -2.18
CA LYS A 36 -16.59 18.79 -3.50
C LYS A 36 -15.59 17.64 -3.34
N GLU A 37 -14.65 17.78 -2.42
CA GLU A 37 -13.70 16.72 -2.14
C GLU A 37 -14.40 15.49 -1.54
N ILE A 38 -15.35 15.69 -0.63
CA ILE A 38 -16.20 14.60 -0.10
C ILE A 38 -16.87 13.82 -1.24
N GLU A 39 -17.45 14.49 -2.23
CA GLU A 39 -18.06 13.84 -3.40
C GLU A 39 -17.05 13.03 -4.23
N ILE A 40 -15.83 13.55 -4.44
CA ILE A 40 -14.77 12.86 -5.20
C ILE A 40 -14.35 11.57 -4.50
N TRP A 41 -14.06 11.63 -3.20
CA TRP A 41 -13.60 10.48 -2.42
C TRP A 41 -14.70 9.45 -2.20
N LEU A 42 -15.91 9.89 -1.86
CA LEU A 42 -17.07 9.01 -1.70
C LEU A 42 -17.48 8.38 -3.03
N GLY A 43 -17.46 9.15 -4.13
CA GLY A 43 -17.73 8.65 -5.47
C GLY A 43 -16.72 7.60 -5.91
N SER A 44 -15.43 7.84 -5.66
CA SER A 44 -14.35 6.88 -5.95
C SER A 44 -14.46 5.61 -5.11
N PHE A 45 -14.83 5.74 -3.82
CA PHE A 45 -15.15 4.62 -2.93
C PHE A 45 -16.28 3.77 -3.50
N LEU A 46 -17.44 4.37 -3.76
CA LEU A 46 -18.64 3.67 -4.22
C LEU A 46 -18.42 3.05 -5.61
N ALA A 47 -17.79 3.76 -6.54
CA ALA A 47 -17.49 3.23 -7.87
C ALA A 47 -16.60 1.99 -7.80
N THR A 48 -15.52 2.06 -7.01
CA THR A 48 -14.59 0.92 -6.84
C THR A 48 -15.27 -0.24 -6.11
N LEU A 49 -16.04 0.04 -5.06
CA LEU A 49 -16.79 -0.96 -4.31
C LEU A 49 -17.81 -1.68 -5.20
N CYS A 50 -18.61 -0.93 -5.97
CA CYS A 50 -19.59 -1.49 -6.89
C CYS A 50 -18.92 -2.35 -7.96
N CYS A 51 -17.82 -1.90 -8.58
CA CYS A 51 -17.05 -2.69 -9.53
C CYS A 51 -16.52 -4.00 -8.91
N GLY A 52 -15.96 -3.93 -7.69
CA GLY A 52 -15.50 -5.11 -6.96
C GLY A 52 -16.64 -6.09 -6.64
N LEU A 53 -17.78 -5.61 -6.15
CA LEU A 53 -18.94 -6.43 -5.81
C LEU A 53 -19.61 -7.03 -7.05
N LEU A 54 -19.68 -6.30 -8.16
CA LEU A 54 -20.19 -6.80 -9.43
C LEU A 54 -19.30 -7.93 -9.97
N LEU A 55 -17.98 -7.71 -10.03
CA LEU A 55 -17.04 -8.74 -10.45
C LEU A 55 -17.12 -9.96 -9.53
N TRP A 56 -17.25 -9.75 -8.22
CA TRP A 56 -17.46 -10.82 -7.26
C TRP A 56 -18.76 -11.58 -7.52
N ALA A 57 -19.87 -10.89 -7.76
CA ALA A 57 -21.17 -11.51 -8.02
C ALA A 57 -21.15 -12.39 -9.28
N LEU A 58 -20.41 -11.97 -10.31
CA LEU A 58 -20.23 -12.71 -11.56
C LEU A 58 -19.33 -13.94 -11.41
N THR A 59 -18.42 -13.93 -10.43
CA THR A 59 -17.37 -14.96 -10.27
C THR A 59 -17.49 -15.81 -9.02
N ARG A 60 -18.42 -15.50 -8.10
CA ARG A 60 -18.57 -16.15 -6.78
C ARG A 60 -18.79 -17.67 -6.80
N ARG A 61 -19.22 -18.21 -7.95
CA ARG A 61 -19.43 -19.66 -8.16
C ARG A 61 -18.13 -20.40 -8.48
N ALA A 62 -17.07 -19.71 -8.89
CA ALA A 62 -15.78 -20.28 -9.23
C ALA A 62 -14.85 -20.38 -8.02
N ARG A 63 -15.26 -21.18 -7.03
CA ARG A 63 -14.42 -21.47 -5.85
C ARG A 63 -13.56 -22.70 -6.14
N ARG A 64 -12.38 -22.47 -6.69
CA ARG A 64 -11.29 -23.45 -6.70
C ARG A 64 -10.05 -22.85 -6.06
N GLU A 65 -9.17 -23.72 -5.58
CA GLU A 65 -7.85 -23.31 -5.15
C GLU A 65 -7.06 -22.74 -6.34
N LEU A 66 -6.27 -21.71 -6.06
CA LEU A 66 -5.41 -21.06 -7.05
C LEU A 66 -4.16 -21.91 -7.24
N ASP A 67 -3.85 -22.22 -8.49
CA ASP A 67 -2.58 -22.83 -8.87
C ASP A 67 -1.51 -21.75 -9.05
N VAL A 68 -0.23 -22.14 -9.16
CA VAL A 68 0.91 -21.21 -9.33
C VAL A 68 0.69 -20.28 -10.52
N ARG A 69 0.18 -20.79 -11.65
CA ARG A 69 -0.11 -19.99 -12.86
C ARG A 69 -1.19 -18.94 -12.62
N ASP A 70 -2.18 -19.27 -11.79
CA ASP A 70 -3.24 -18.34 -11.40
C ASP A 70 -2.67 -17.23 -10.51
N GLY A 71 -1.72 -17.57 -9.63
CA GLY A 71 -0.97 -16.60 -8.83
C GLY A 71 -0.22 -15.58 -9.69
N PHE A 72 0.52 -16.03 -10.70
CA PHE A 72 1.20 -15.11 -11.64
C PHE A 72 0.23 -14.16 -12.34
N LEU A 73 -0.89 -14.68 -12.85
CA LEU A 73 -1.90 -13.85 -13.50
C LEU A 73 -2.53 -12.85 -12.52
N LEU A 74 -2.87 -13.30 -11.31
CA LEU A 74 -3.47 -12.45 -10.28
C LEU A 74 -2.56 -11.28 -9.93
N VAL A 75 -1.27 -11.53 -9.72
CA VAL A 75 -0.29 -10.49 -9.37
C VAL A 75 -0.22 -9.43 -10.46
N ASN A 76 -0.10 -9.84 -11.73
CA ASN A 76 -0.09 -8.90 -12.87
C ASN A 76 -1.39 -8.07 -12.93
N LEU A 77 -2.55 -8.71 -12.72
CA LEU A 77 -3.82 -8.00 -12.70
C LEU A 77 -3.92 -7.03 -11.52
N VAL A 78 -3.41 -7.38 -10.35
CA VAL A 78 -3.44 -6.49 -9.17
C VAL A 78 -2.65 -5.22 -9.46
N TRP A 79 -1.42 -5.34 -9.98
CA TRP A 79 -0.56 -4.20 -10.29
C TRP A 79 -1.03 -3.39 -11.52
N LEU A 80 -1.96 -3.91 -12.32
CA LEU A 80 -2.53 -3.20 -13.46
C LEU A 80 -3.88 -2.54 -13.11
N VAL A 81 -4.71 -3.22 -12.31
CA VAL A 81 -6.09 -2.81 -12.05
C VAL A 81 -6.19 -1.91 -10.83
N LEU A 82 -5.47 -2.18 -9.73
CA LEU A 82 -5.57 -1.34 -8.52
C LEU A 82 -5.10 0.10 -8.79
N PRO A 83 -3.98 0.35 -9.50
CA PRO A 83 -3.58 1.71 -9.87
C PRO A 83 -4.63 2.45 -10.70
N ALA A 84 -5.39 1.76 -11.55
CA ALA A 84 -6.47 2.38 -12.32
C ALA A 84 -7.58 2.90 -11.40
N PHE A 85 -7.99 2.13 -10.38
CA PHE A 85 -8.94 2.61 -9.38
C PHE A 85 -8.34 3.70 -8.50
N ALA A 86 -7.08 3.56 -8.11
CA ALA A 86 -6.38 4.54 -7.28
C ALA A 86 -6.17 5.90 -7.98
N ALA A 87 -6.14 5.90 -9.31
CA ALA A 87 -6.05 7.10 -10.13
C ALA A 87 -7.38 7.88 -10.22
N LEU A 88 -8.53 7.24 -9.95
CA LEU A 88 -9.84 7.88 -10.06
C LEU A 88 -9.95 9.16 -9.23
N PRO A 89 -9.70 9.16 -7.90
CA PRO A 89 -9.81 10.39 -7.13
C PRO A 89 -8.76 11.42 -7.54
N LEU A 90 -7.54 11.00 -7.90
CA LEU A 90 -6.49 11.92 -8.35
C LEU A 90 -6.87 12.62 -9.66
N TYR A 91 -7.53 11.93 -10.57
CA TYR A 91 -7.99 12.51 -11.83
C TYR A 91 -9.01 13.64 -11.63
N PHE A 92 -9.86 13.53 -10.60
CA PHE A 92 -10.89 14.53 -10.29
C PHE A 92 -10.43 15.60 -9.31
N ALA A 93 -9.61 15.25 -8.32
CA ALA A 93 -9.12 16.15 -7.27
C ALA A 93 -7.97 17.03 -7.74
N VAL A 94 -7.08 16.54 -8.63
CA VAL A 94 -5.92 17.30 -9.10
C VAL A 94 -6.27 18.08 -10.37
N PRO A 95 -6.31 19.42 -10.35
CA PRO A 95 -6.71 20.21 -11.50
C PRO A 95 -5.81 19.99 -12.72
N GLY A 96 -6.39 19.56 -13.84
CA GLY A 96 -5.69 19.45 -15.13
C GLY A 96 -4.65 18.33 -15.25
N ILE A 97 -4.57 17.39 -14.30
CA ILE A 97 -3.56 16.32 -14.31
C ILE A 97 -3.60 15.43 -15.57
N GLY A 98 -4.79 15.14 -16.07
CA GLY A 98 -4.99 14.17 -17.16
C GLY A 98 -4.82 12.71 -16.69
N TRP A 99 -5.49 11.78 -17.38
CA TRP A 99 -5.57 10.38 -16.94
C TRP A 99 -4.21 9.67 -16.86
N SER A 100 -3.33 9.88 -17.85
CA SER A 100 -2.03 9.22 -17.90
C SER A 100 -1.13 9.59 -16.71
N LYS A 101 -1.12 10.86 -16.31
CA LYS A 101 -0.37 11.32 -15.13
C LYS A 101 -1.03 10.88 -13.82
N ALA A 102 -2.37 10.87 -13.74
CA ALA A 102 -3.06 10.33 -12.57
C ALA A 102 -2.77 8.84 -12.36
N TYR A 103 -2.80 8.05 -13.45
CA TYR A 103 -2.41 6.64 -13.42
C TYR A 103 -0.93 6.46 -13.07
N PHE A 104 -0.04 7.29 -13.64
CA PHE A 104 1.39 7.26 -13.31
C PHE A 104 1.63 7.54 -11.81
N GLU A 105 0.98 8.57 -11.26
CA GLU A 105 1.08 8.93 -9.85
C GLU A 105 0.60 7.78 -8.95
N ALA A 106 -0.56 7.21 -9.28
CA ALA A 106 -1.14 6.09 -8.54
C ALA A 106 -0.28 4.82 -8.61
N MET A 107 0.25 4.50 -9.80
CA MET A 107 1.17 3.39 -10.00
C MET A 107 2.42 3.59 -9.15
N SER A 108 3.06 4.76 -9.26
CA SER A 108 4.28 5.12 -8.53
C SER A 108 4.08 5.09 -7.01
N GLY A 109 2.93 5.54 -6.52
CA GLY A 109 2.54 5.41 -5.12
C GLY A 109 2.40 3.95 -4.71
N LEU A 110 1.60 3.17 -5.43
CA LEU A 110 1.32 1.77 -5.06
C LEU A 110 2.55 0.87 -5.16
N THR A 111 3.48 1.12 -6.08
CA THR A 111 4.73 0.38 -6.20
C THR A 111 5.82 0.87 -5.25
N ALA A 112 5.54 1.91 -4.45
CA ALA A 112 6.53 2.61 -3.63
C ALA A 112 7.76 3.08 -4.44
N THR A 113 7.53 3.61 -5.65
CA THR A 113 8.60 4.14 -6.51
C THR A 113 8.93 5.59 -6.19
N GLY A 114 7.93 6.41 -5.82
CA GLY A 114 8.17 7.79 -5.38
C GLY A 114 8.39 8.83 -6.47
N ALA A 115 8.29 8.46 -7.74
CA ALA A 115 8.32 9.43 -8.84
C ALA A 115 6.96 10.15 -8.93
N THR A 116 6.96 11.48 -8.97
CA THR A 116 5.72 12.27 -9.05
C THR A 116 5.58 12.98 -10.41
N ALA A 117 4.35 13.01 -10.90
CA ALA A 117 3.91 13.78 -12.07
C ALA A 117 3.15 15.07 -11.67
N ILE A 118 3.04 15.36 -10.38
CA ILE A 118 2.36 16.53 -9.80
C ILE A 118 3.43 17.48 -9.24
N ALA A 119 3.27 18.77 -9.51
CA ALA A 119 4.09 19.84 -8.94
C ALA A 119 3.20 20.82 -8.18
N GLY A 120 3.77 21.60 -7.25
CA GLY A 120 2.99 22.48 -6.39
C GLY A 120 2.27 21.71 -5.28
N LEU A 121 2.94 20.69 -4.71
CA LEU A 121 2.35 19.84 -3.66
C LEU A 121 1.95 20.62 -2.41
N ASP A 122 2.66 21.72 -2.13
CA ASP A 122 2.35 22.65 -1.05
C ASP A 122 0.97 23.32 -1.18
N LEU A 123 0.41 23.37 -2.40
CA LEU A 123 -0.90 23.94 -2.71
C LEU A 123 -1.93 22.87 -3.08
N LEU A 124 -1.53 21.59 -3.07
CA LEU A 124 -2.42 20.49 -3.37
C LEU A 124 -3.39 20.28 -2.20
N ASP A 125 -4.63 19.91 -2.51
CA ASP A 125 -5.60 19.53 -1.49
C ASP A 125 -5.00 18.46 -0.55
N PRO A 126 -5.10 18.63 0.80
CA PRO A 126 -4.51 17.71 1.75
C PRO A 126 -4.93 16.27 1.55
N ALA A 127 -6.18 15.99 1.17
CA ALA A 127 -6.66 14.64 0.99
C ALA A 127 -6.07 13.95 -0.24
N ALA A 128 -5.91 14.69 -1.34
CA ALA A 128 -5.16 14.20 -2.50
C ALA A 128 -3.70 13.89 -2.14
N ASN A 129 -3.08 14.75 -1.33
CA ASN A 129 -1.70 14.56 -0.90
C ASN A 129 -1.54 13.35 0.04
N ILE A 130 -2.46 13.20 0.98
CA ILE A 130 -2.57 12.04 1.89
C ILE A 130 -2.74 10.75 1.11
N TRP A 131 -3.62 10.74 0.10
CA TRP A 131 -3.84 9.56 -0.73
C TRP A 131 -2.57 9.11 -1.44
N ARG A 132 -1.83 10.03 -2.05
CA ARG A 132 -0.54 9.72 -2.71
C ARG A 132 0.41 9.01 -1.74
N CYS A 133 0.57 9.55 -0.54
CA CYS A 133 1.45 9.00 0.48
C CYS A 133 0.93 7.66 1.03
N LEU A 134 -0.38 7.55 1.28
CA LEU A 134 -1.03 6.33 1.76
C LEU A 134 -0.86 5.16 0.78
N LEU A 135 -0.87 5.43 -0.53
CA LEU A 135 -0.61 4.40 -1.54
C LEU A 135 0.76 3.72 -1.33
N GLN A 136 1.78 4.45 -0.87
CA GLN A 136 3.10 3.86 -0.56
C GLN A 136 3.05 2.94 0.66
N LEU A 137 2.25 3.29 1.68
CA LEU A 137 2.03 2.43 2.84
C LEU A 137 1.31 1.13 2.43
N ILE A 138 0.24 1.24 1.63
CA ILE A 138 -0.51 0.09 1.12
C ILE A 138 0.38 -0.76 0.20
N GLY A 139 1.16 -0.13 -0.65
CA GLY A 139 2.14 -0.76 -1.55
C GLY A 139 3.19 -1.57 -0.80
N GLY A 140 3.80 -0.96 0.23
CA GLY A 140 4.77 -1.61 1.11
C GLY A 140 4.21 -2.84 1.81
N LEU A 141 2.97 -2.76 2.31
CA LEU A 141 2.24 -3.91 2.85
C LEU A 141 2.01 -5.00 1.79
N GLY A 142 1.62 -4.60 0.57
CA GLY A 142 1.33 -5.50 -0.54
C GLY A 142 2.56 -6.28 -1.00
N ILE A 143 3.70 -5.61 -1.20
CA ILE A 143 4.94 -6.26 -1.63
C ILE A 143 5.50 -7.20 -0.56
N MET A 144 5.38 -6.83 0.73
CA MET A 144 5.79 -7.69 1.85
C MET A 144 4.99 -9.00 1.87
N LEU A 145 3.67 -8.92 1.71
CA LEU A 145 2.82 -10.12 1.64
C LEU A 145 3.12 -10.95 0.39
N LEU A 146 3.32 -10.29 -0.75
CA LEU A 146 3.65 -10.94 -2.01
C LEU A 146 4.97 -11.70 -1.93
N ALA A 147 6.00 -11.11 -1.34
CA ALA A 147 7.29 -11.75 -1.15
C ALA A 147 7.16 -13.04 -0.33
N VAL A 148 6.44 -13.01 0.79
CA VAL A 148 6.24 -14.22 1.62
C VAL A 148 5.41 -15.27 0.89
N ALA A 149 4.40 -14.87 0.11
CA ALA A 149 3.49 -15.79 -0.56
C ALA A 149 4.04 -16.39 -1.86
N VAL A 150 4.82 -15.65 -2.64
CA VAL A 150 5.20 -16.02 -4.03
C VAL A 150 6.66 -16.46 -4.15
N LEU A 151 7.57 -15.91 -3.35
CA LEU A 151 9.00 -16.26 -3.40
C LEU A 151 9.29 -17.77 -3.25
N PRO A 152 8.57 -18.54 -2.39
CA PRO A 152 8.76 -19.99 -2.29
C PRO A 152 8.51 -20.76 -3.59
N PHE A 153 7.76 -20.19 -4.54
CA PHE A 153 7.38 -20.85 -5.79
C PHE A 153 8.21 -20.39 -6.99
N LEU A 154 8.93 -19.28 -6.89
CA LEU A 154 9.66 -18.70 -8.01
C LEU A 154 10.94 -19.47 -8.39
N GLY A 155 11.47 -20.34 -7.51
CA GLY A 155 12.61 -21.22 -7.84
C GLY A 155 13.93 -20.51 -8.21
N LEU A 156 13.92 -19.18 -8.34
CA LEU A 156 15.09 -18.34 -8.62
C LEU A 156 15.99 -18.31 -7.37
N GLY A 157 17.32 -18.29 -7.58
CA GLY A 157 18.36 -18.56 -6.57
C GLY A 157 18.34 -17.78 -5.24
N GLY A 158 17.44 -16.79 -5.06
CA GLY A 158 17.14 -16.16 -3.77
C GLY A 158 16.51 -17.11 -2.73
N MET A 159 16.07 -18.31 -3.15
CA MET A 159 15.60 -19.38 -2.24
C MET A 159 16.63 -19.71 -1.15
N GLN A 160 17.94 -19.66 -1.42
CA GLN A 160 18.96 -19.95 -0.40
C GLN A 160 19.10 -18.79 0.60
N LEU A 161 19.01 -17.54 0.13
CA LEU A 161 19.07 -16.35 1.00
C LEU A 161 17.82 -16.24 1.89
N PHE A 162 16.63 -16.49 1.32
CA PHE A 162 15.38 -16.47 2.08
C PHE A 162 15.23 -17.68 3.02
N LYS A 163 15.71 -18.87 2.63
CA LYS A 163 15.83 -20.03 3.55
C LYS A 163 16.82 -19.77 4.69
N ALA A 164 17.84 -18.93 4.48
CA ALA A 164 18.76 -18.52 5.54
C ALA A 164 18.16 -17.47 6.50
N GLU A 165 17.16 -16.70 6.06
CA GLU A 165 16.50 -15.68 6.87
C GLU A 165 15.16 -16.10 7.49
N MET A 166 14.53 -17.16 6.95
CA MET A 166 13.26 -17.68 7.45
C MET A 166 13.49 -18.81 8.48
N PRO A 167 12.84 -18.78 9.65
CA PRO A 167 13.00 -19.82 10.66
C PRO A 167 12.21 -21.09 10.30
N GLY A 168 12.90 -22.22 10.20
CA GLY A 168 12.33 -23.57 10.35
C GLY A 168 12.24 -24.41 9.06
N PRO A 169 12.20 -25.76 9.20
CA PRO A 169 12.15 -26.67 8.05
C PRO A 169 10.78 -26.60 7.37
N MET A 170 10.77 -26.42 6.04
CA MET A 170 9.61 -26.69 5.19
C MET A 170 9.30 -28.19 5.26
N LYS A 171 8.49 -28.61 6.25
CA LYS A 171 7.77 -29.87 6.14
C LYS A 171 6.63 -29.65 5.16
N ASP A 172 6.63 -30.48 4.13
CA ASP A 172 5.59 -30.55 3.12
C ASP A 172 4.19 -30.57 3.73
N THR A 173 3.27 -29.97 2.98
CA THR A 173 1.81 -30.01 3.14
C THR A 173 1.19 -29.05 4.18
N ARG A 174 0.44 -28.08 3.62
CA ARG A 174 -0.57 -27.18 4.22
C ARG A 174 -0.05 -25.77 4.60
N LEU A 175 -0.17 -24.88 3.61
CA LEU A 175 0.20 -23.45 3.63
C LEU A 175 -0.79 -22.55 4.40
N THR A 176 -1.97 -23.02 4.80
CA THR A 176 -3.09 -22.13 5.22
C THR A 176 -3.00 -21.54 6.63
N PRO A 177 -2.65 -22.27 7.71
CA PRO A 177 -2.65 -21.68 9.06
C PRO A 177 -1.41 -20.82 9.33
N ARG A 178 -0.24 -21.30 8.87
CA ARG A 178 1.06 -20.66 9.16
C ARG A 178 1.28 -19.36 8.39
N ILE A 179 0.88 -19.27 7.12
CA ILE A 179 1.02 -18.01 6.36
C ILE A 179 0.13 -16.91 6.95
N ALA A 180 -1.09 -17.24 7.36
CA ALA A 180 -2.00 -16.27 7.98
C ALA A 180 -1.51 -15.80 9.36
N GLU A 181 -0.84 -16.66 10.13
CA GLU A 181 -0.16 -16.27 11.38
C GLU A 181 1.06 -15.40 11.12
N THR A 182 1.92 -15.77 10.17
CA THR A 182 3.09 -14.97 9.79
C THR A 182 2.66 -13.61 9.24
N ALA A 183 1.65 -13.54 8.38
CA ALA A 183 1.13 -12.28 7.86
C ALA A 183 0.61 -11.36 8.97
N ARG A 184 -0.14 -11.90 9.94
CA ARG A 184 -0.58 -11.12 11.12
C ARG A 184 0.59 -10.58 11.94
N GLY A 185 1.64 -11.38 12.11
CA GLY A 185 2.86 -10.94 12.80
C GLY A 185 3.64 -9.86 12.06
N LEU A 186 3.73 -9.96 10.74
CA LEU A 186 4.37 -8.92 9.92
C LEU A 186 3.57 -7.62 9.93
N TRP A 187 2.25 -7.72 9.87
CA TRP A 187 1.36 -6.56 9.97
C TRP A 187 1.48 -5.87 11.32
N SER A 188 1.53 -6.62 12.43
CA SER A 188 1.68 -5.99 13.74
C SER A 188 2.99 -5.20 13.86
N VAL A 189 4.11 -5.75 13.35
CA VAL A 189 5.38 -5.03 13.27
C VAL A 189 5.24 -3.75 12.45
N TYR A 190 4.62 -3.86 11.27
CA TYR A 190 4.43 -2.74 10.36
C TYR A 190 3.61 -1.61 10.98
N PHE A 191 2.49 -1.92 11.64
CA PHE A 191 1.66 -0.92 12.29
C PHE A 191 2.32 -0.29 13.53
N VAL A 192 3.06 -1.07 14.33
CA VAL A 192 3.76 -0.54 15.50
C VAL A 192 4.90 0.39 15.08
N LEU A 193 5.71 0.00 14.09
CA LEU A 193 6.76 0.87 13.57
C LEU A 193 6.18 2.12 12.89
N SER A 194 5.06 1.98 12.17
CA SER A 194 4.32 3.11 11.61
C SER A 194 3.84 4.07 12.70
N ALA A 195 3.22 3.57 13.77
CA ALA A 195 2.76 4.40 14.87
C ALA A 195 3.92 5.12 15.57
N ALA A 196 5.04 4.43 15.80
CA ALA A 196 6.24 5.03 16.38
C ALA A 196 6.82 6.14 15.46
N CYS A 197 6.85 5.90 14.15
CA CYS A 197 7.34 6.87 13.16
C CYS A 197 6.43 8.11 13.08
N LEU A 198 5.11 7.91 13.07
CA LEU A 198 4.13 9.00 13.12
C LEU A 198 4.36 9.91 14.33
N LEU A 199 4.51 9.32 15.52
CA LEU A 199 4.73 10.08 16.76
C LEU A 199 6.09 10.78 16.77
N ALA A 200 7.13 10.12 16.25
CA ALA A 200 8.46 10.70 16.14
C ALA A 200 8.47 11.94 15.22
N TYR A 201 7.83 11.86 14.04
CA TYR A 201 7.68 13.02 13.16
C TYR A 201 6.84 14.12 13.78
N ARG A 202 5.75 13.77 14.47
CA ARG A 202 4.92 14.73 15.19
C ARG A 202 5.72 15.48 16.26
N TRP A 203 6.51 14.77 17.07
CA TRP A 203 7.37 15.39 18.08
C TRP A 203 8.56 16.14 17.50
N GLY A 204 9.02 15.76 16.30
CA GLY A 204 10.03 16.50 15.54
C GLY A 204 9.53 17.82 14.94
N GLY A 205 8.23 18.15 15.10
CA GLY A 205 7.66 19.44 14.74
C GLY A 205 6.75 19.43 13.51
N MET A 206 6.50 18.28 12.87
CA MET A 206 5.56 18.17 11.76
C MET A 206 4.11 18.38 12.23
N SER A 207 3.24 18.86 11.31
CA SER A 207 1.80 18.80 11.51
C SER A 207 1.34 17.34 11.57
N TRP A 208 0.12 17.06 12.06
CA TRP A 208 -0.41 15.70 12.01
C TRP A 208 -0.54 15.17 10.57
N GLN A 209 -0.81 16.07 9.62
CA GLN A 209 -0.94 15.80 8.19
C GLN A 209 0.38 15.33 7.61
N ASP A 210 1.41 16.14 7.81
CA ASP A 210 2.75 15.84 7.34
C ASP A 210 3.32 14.61 8.02
N ALA A 211 3.13 14.47 9.34
CA ALA A 211 3.62 13.33 10.08
C ALA A 211 2.98 12.02 9.58
N PHE A 212 1.69 12.02 9.24
CA PHE A 212 1.01 10.85 8.65
C PHE A 212 1.53 10.54 7.26
N MET A 213 1.63 11.54 6.40
CA MET A 213 2.16 11.40 5.04
C MET A 213 3.60 10.88 5.04
N HIS A 214 4.49 11.52 5.81
CA HIS A 214 5.89 11.12 5.89
C HIS A 214 6.08 9.77 6.58
N MET A 215 5.24 9.40 7.56
CA MET A 215 5.22 8.05 8.11
C MET A 215 4.91 7.02 7.00
N CYS A 216 3.88 7.28 6.19
CA CYS A 216 3.47 6.39 5.12
C CYS A 216 4.59 6.16 4.09
N THR A 217 5.27 7.23 3.71
CA THR A 217 6.31 7.17 2.66
C THR A 217 7.65 6.65 3.19
N THR A 218 7.93 6.85 4.48
CA THR A 218 9.11 6.31 5.18
C THR A 218 8.98 4.80 5.38
N LEU A 219 7.85 4.32 5.91
CA LEU A 219 7.63 2.88 6.15
C LEU A 219 7.30 2.13 4.86
N GLY A 220 6.74 2.81 3.86
CA GLY A 220 6.59 2.29 2.50
C GLY A 220 7.90 2.24 1.72
N LEU A 221 8.98 2.89 2.21
CA LEU A 221 10.26 3.08 1.52
C LEU A 221 10.11 3.69 0.11
N GLY A 222 9.07 4.52 -0.10
CA GLY A 222 8.74 5.05 -1.42
C GLY A 222 9.12 6.52 -1.61
N GLY A 223 9.25 7.33 -0.57
CA GLY A 223 9.83 8.68 -0.69
C GLY A 223 8.94 9.78 -1.29
N PHE A 224 7.61 9.61 -1.37
CA PHE A 224 6.73 10.78 -1.58
C PHE A 224 6.81 11.74 -0.38
N SER A 225 6.35 12.98 -0.60
CA SER A 225 6.27 14.01 0.44
C SER A 225 5.03 14.87 0.26
N SER A 226 4.64 15.51 1.35
CA SER A 226 3.62 16.56 1.36
C SER A 226 4.08 17.86 0.70
N HIS A 227 5.39 18.08 0.56
CA HIS A 227 5.97 19.31 0.02
C HIS A 227 6.86 19.03 -1.20
N ASP A 228 6.95 20.00 -2.13
CA ASP A 228 7.80 19.86 -3.33
C ASP A 228 9.29 19.70 -2.99
N ARG A 229 9.72 20.27 -1.85
CA ARG A 229 11.10 20.21 -1.37
C ARG A 229 11.42 18.97 -0.52
N SER A 230 10.49 18.03 -0.39
CA SER A 230 10.62 16.87 0.49
C SER A 230 11.03 17.27 1.91
N PHE A 231 11.92 16.51 2.56
CA PHE A 231 12.46 16.87 3.89
C PHE A 231 13.15 18.23 3.95
N GLY A 232 13.62 18.77 2.82
CA GLY A 232 14.21 20.10 2.73
C GLY A 232 13.25 21.25 3.06
N TYR A 233 11.94 20.98 3.17
CA TYR A 233 10.95 21.96 3.61
C TYR A 233 11.17 22.41 5.07
N TRP A 234 11.44 21.47 5.98
CA TRP A 234 11.59 21.79 7.42
C TRP A 234 12.98 22.29 7.81
N ASN A 235 14.00 22.05 6.98
CA ASN A 235 15.40 22.39 7.27
C ASN A 235 15.84 21.94 8.68
N SER A 236 15.47 20.71 9.07
CA SER A 236 15.63 20.17 10.42
C SER A 236 16.42 18.86 10.38
N PRO A 237 17.67 18.86 10.87
CA PRO A 237 18.47 17.64 10.97
C PRO A 237 17.80 16.55 11.82
N VAL A 238 16.96 16.94 12.78
CA VAL A 238 16.22 16.00 13.64
C VAL A 238 15.24 15.17 12.81
N LEU A 239 14.49 15.79 11.90
CA LEU A 239 13.54 15.09 11.04
C LEU A 239 14.26 14.21 10.01
N GLU A 240 15.37 14.68 9.46
CA GLU A 240 16.21 13.89 8.54
C GLU A 240 16.77 12.63 9.22
N TRP A 241 17.35 12.75 10.42
CA TRP A 241 17.83 11.60 11.19
C TRP A 241 16.71 10.66 11.62
N THR A 242 15.54 11.21 11.96
CA THR A 242 14.34 10.41 12.24
C THR A 242 13.99 9.54 11.04
N ALA A 243 13.98 10.14 9.83
CA ALA A 243 13.74 9.40 8.60
C ALA A 243 14.80 8.31 8.37
N VAL A 244 16.09 8.64 8.51
CA VAL A 244 17.18 7.66 8.34
C VAL A 244 17.01 6.45 9.26
N VAL A 245 16.68 6.68 10.54
CA VAL A 245 16.46 5.60 11.51
C VAL A 245 15.28 4.73 11.09
N PHE A 246 14.12 5.32 10.80
CA PHE A 246 12.93 4.53 10.43
C PHE A 246 13.06 3.85 9.07
N MET A 247 13.72 4.45 8.09
CA MET A 247 14.06 3.80 6.82
C MET A 247 15.00 2.61 7.04
N SER A 248 16.00 2.75 7.91
CA SER A 248 16.91 1.63 8.24
C SER A 248 16.14 0.48 8.90
N LEU A 249 15.20 0.79 9.81
CA LEU A 249 14.33 -0.21 10.43
C LEU A 249 13.40 -0.85 9.40
N ALA A 250 12.80 -0.06 8.51
CA ALA A 250 11.92 -0.53 7.46
C ALA A 250 12.64 -1.39 6.41
N GLY A 251 13.93 -1.15 6.17
CA GLY A 251 14.76 -1.94 5.26
C GLY A 251 15.18 -3.30 5.82
N ILE A 252 15.07 -3.52 7.14
CA ILE A 252 15.34 -4.82 7.76
C ILE A 252 14.14 -5.74 7.58
N ASN A 253 14.38 -7.03 7.37
CA ASN A 253 13.33 -8.02 7.18
C ASN A 253 12.35 -8.08 8.37
N PHE A 254 11.05 -7.85 8.12
CA PHE A 254 10.03 -7.74 9.16
C PHE A 254 9.81 -9.04 9.94
N ALA A 255 10.16 -10.18 9.34
CA ALA A 255 10.12 -11.47 10.03
C ALA A 255 11.11 -11.51 11.21
N ARG A 256 12.22 -10.77 11.15
CA ARG A 256 13.21 -10.68 12.24
C ARG A 256 12.62 -10.00 13.47
N TYR A 257 11.94 -8.87 13.30
CA TYR A 257 11.26 -8.18 14.40
C TYR A 257 10.19 -9.07 15.04
N PHE A 258 9.37 -9.73 14.22
CA PHE A 258 8.33 -10.62 14.71
C PHE A 258 8.89 -11.79 15.53
N MET A 259 10.04 -12.35 15.14
CA MET A 259 10.70 -13.41 15.90
C MET A 259 11.16 -12.92 17.28
N VAL A 260 11.74 -11.72 17.37
CA VAL A 260 12.20 -11.15 18.64
C VAL A 260 11.03 -10.88 19.58
N TRP A 261 9.89 -10.41 19.06
CA TRP A 261 8.70 -10.14 19.87
C TRP A 261 7.96 -11.38 20.38
N ARG A 262 8.25 -12.55 19.80
CA ARG A 262 7.62 -13.82 20.19
C ARG A 262 8.47 -14.62 21.18
N GLN A 263 9.74 -14.25 21.36
CA GLN A 263 10.62 -14.79 22.42
C GLN A 263 10.23 -14.19 23.77
#